data_AF-A0A248LBL1-F1
#
_entry.id   AF-A0A248LBL1-F1
#
_cell.length_a   1.000
_cell.length_b   1.000
_cell.length_c   1.000
_cell.angle_alpha   90.00
_cell.angle_beta   90.00
_cell.angle_gamma   90.00
#
_symmetry.space_group_name_H-M   'P 1'
#
loop_
_entity.id
_entity.type
_entity.pdbx_description
1 polymer ?
#
loop_
_entity_poly.entity_id
_entity_poly.type
_entity_poly.pdbx_seq_one_letter_code
_entity_poly.pdbx_strand_id
1 'polypeptide(L)'
;MQFFLLNKKEYAFFIHLESFSEDYLVRKIDAVIDVDFIYRAVEKLHSENTGRPSIDLVLLIKMALLQYVFGILSMRRTIKEIETNMAYRTVGF
;
A
#
# COMPACT_ATOMS: atom_id res chain seq x y z
N MET A 1 -20.33 0.15 17.33
CA MET A 1 -21.79 -0.07 17.38
C MET A 1 -22.57 1.23 17.08
N GLN A 2 -22.19 2.01 16.05
CA GLN A 2 -22.89 3.28 15.73
C GLN A 2 -22.87 3.65 14.23
N PHE A 3 -22.65 2.69 13.34
CA PHE A 3 -22.59 2.95 11.90
C PHE A 3 -23.92 2.77 11.15
N PHE A 4 -25.03 2.44 11.83
CA PHE A 4 -26.24 1.97 11.13
C PHE A 4 -27.31 3.05 10.87
N LEU A 5 -27.08 4.33 11.22
CA LEU A 5 -28.09 5.40 11.14
C LEU A 5 -27.77 6.57 10.21
N LEU A 6 -26.81 6.46 9.29
CA LEU A 6 -26.61 7.52 8.28
C LEU A 6 -27.62 7.37 7.12
N ASN A 7 -27.90 8.45 6.40
CA ASN A 7 -28.69 8.38 5.17
C ASN A 7 -27.77 7.99 3.98
N LYS A 8 -28.32 7.47 2.87
CA LYS A 8 -27.51 6.96 1.73
C LYS A 8 -26.49 7.98 1.20
N LYS A 9 -26.82 9.28 1.25
CA LYS A 9 -25.91 10.38 0.86
C LYS A 9 -24.79 10.60 1.87
N GLU A 10 -25.08 10.48 3.16
CA GLU A 10 -24.11 10.69 4.24
C GLU A 10 -23.12 9.53 4.33
N TYR A 11 -23.56 8.28 4.09
CA TYR A 11 -22.66 7.14 3.94
C TYR A 11 -21.70 7.30 2.76
N ALA A 12 -22.20 7.73 1.61
CA ALA A 12 -21.36 7.94 0.44
C ALA A 12 -20.32 9.04 0.69
N PHE A 13 -20.72 10.12 1.38
CA PHE A 13 -19.81 11.18 1.80
C PHE A 13 -18.77 10.70 2.80
N PHE A 14 -19.16 9.88 3.79
CA PHE A 14 -18.25 9.29 4.77
C PHE A 14 -17.19 8.41 4.11
N ILE A 15 -17.61 7.46 3.25
CA ILE A 15 -16.67 6.59 2.51
C ILE A 15 -15.72 7.44 1.65
N HIS A 16 -16.23 8.49 0.99
CA HIS A 16 -15.39 9.36 0.16
C HIS A 16 -14.33 10.13 0.98
N LEU A 17 -14.70 10.62 2.16
CA LEU A 17 -13.80 11.29 3.10
C LEU A 17 -12.72 10.35 3.64
N GLU A 18 -13.10 9.13 3.96
CA GLU A 18 -12.20 8.08 4.41
C GLU A 18 -11.17 7.77 3.31
N SER A 19 -11.61 7.55 2.07
CA SER A 19 -10.70 7.36 0.92
C SER A 19 -9.75 8.54 0.69
N PHE A 20 -10.23 9.78 0.79
CA PHE A 20 -9.37 10.96 0.62
C PHE A 20 -8.29 11.07 1.70
N SER A 21 -8.60 10.63 2.92
CA SER A 21 -7.65 10.59 4.03
C SER A 21 -6.58 9.50 3.84
N GLU A 22 -6.96 8.34 3.30
CA GLU A 22 -6.03 7.27 2.93
C GLU A 22 -5.08 7.74 1.84
N ASP A 23 -5.60 8.35 0.77
CA ASP A 23 -4.80 8.85 -0.35
C ASP A 23 -3.69 9.81 0.11
N TYR A 24 -4.02 10.70 1.04
CA TYR A 24 -3.07 11.63 1.61
C TYR A 24 -2.03 10.94 2.51
N LEU A 25 -2.44 9.93 3.27
CA LEU A 25 -1.54 9.16 4.14
C LEU A 25 -0.54 8.33 3.33
N VAL A 26 -0.99 7.65 2.26
CA VAL A 26 -0.13 6.84 1.38
C VAL A 26 0.94 7.70 0.74
N ARG A 27 0.58 8.90 0.26
CA ARG A 27 1.54 9.85 -0.33
C ARG A 27 2.56 10.35 0.69
N LYS A 28 2.15 10.59 1.94
CA LYS A 28 3.08 10.96 3.02
C LYS A 28 4.06 9.84 3.34
N ILE A 29 3.57 8.61 3.37
CA ILE A 29 4.39 7.44 3.64
C ILE A 29 5.45 7.27 2.55
N ASP A 30 5.05 7.31 1.29
CA ASP A 30 6.01 7.20 0.17
C ASP A 30 7.03 8.35 0.16
N ALA A 31 6.62 9.58 0.50
CA ALA A 31 7.53 10.73 0.57
C ALA A 31 8.58 10.65 1.69
N VAL A 32 8.39 9.78 2.69
CA VAL A 32 9.27 9.68 3.88
C VAL A 32 10.07 8.38 3.88
N ILE A 33 9.59 7.33 3.21
CA ILE A 33 10.32 6.06 3.11
C ILE A 33 11.43 6.19 2.05
N ASP A 34 12.68 6.16 2.49
CA ASP A 34 13.80 5.81 1.62
C ASP A 34 13.78 4.29 1.37
N VAL A 35 13.55 3.85 0.13
CA VAL A 35 13.61 2.43 -0.27
C VAL A 35 14.92 2.05 -0.97
N ASP A 36 15.78 3.02 -1.28
CA ASP A 36 17.03 2.78 -2.00
C ASP A 36 18.04 2.03 -1.13
N PHE A 37 17.90 2.12 0.20
CA PHE A 37 18.71 1.30 1.10
C PHE A 37 18.41 -0.21 0.94
N ILE A 38 17.19 -0.58 0.56
CA ILE A 38 16.78 -1.98 0.42
C ILE A 38 17.52 -2.61 -0.75
N TYR A 39 17.55 -1.94 -1.91
CA TYR A 39 18.32 -2.40 -3.06
C TYR A 39 19.79 -2.56 -2.69
N ARG A 40 20.39 -1.58 -2.02
CA ARG A 40 21.79 -1.65 -1.55
C ARG A 40 22.04 -2.80 -0.58
N ALA A 41 21.08 -3.13 0.28
CA ALA A 41 21.21 -4.21 1.26
C ALA A 41 21.13 -5.60 0.62
N VAL A 42 20.33 -5.74 -0.44
CA VAL A 42 19.99 -7.05 -1.04
C VAL A 42 20.73 -7.31 -2.36
N GLU A 43 21.37 -6.29 -2.94
CA GLU A 43 22.18 -6.39 -4.17
C GLU A 43 23.13 -7.60 -4.14
N LYS A 44 23.85 -7.80 -3.03
CA LYS A 44 24.80 -8.92 -2.86
C LYS A 44 24.16 -10.31 -2.78
N LEU A 45 22.85 -10.39 -2.55
CA LEU A 45 22.08 -11.63 -2.46
C LEU A 45 21.42 -12.01 -3.79
N HIS A 46 21.46 -11.13 -4.79
CA HIS A 46 20.94 -11.41 -6.13
C HIS A 46 22.04 -11.82 -7.10
N SER A 47 21.73 -12.84 -7.91
CA SER A 47 22.59 -13.28 -9.02
C SER A 47 22.18 -12.51 -10.27
N GLU A 48 23.12 -11.78 -10.87
CA GLU A 48 22.87 -10.95 -12.06
C GLU A 48 22.45 -11.79 -13.29
N ASN A 49 22.84 -13.07 -13.34
CA ASN A 49 22.80 -13.87 -14.55
C ASN A 49 22.02 -15.19 -14.44
N THR A 50 21.38 -15.50 -13.30
CA THR A 50 20.68 -16.79 -13.14
C THR A 50 19.51 -16.68 -12.16
N GLY A 51 18.29 -16.80 -12.66
CA GLY A 51 17.07 -16.88 -11.84
C GLY A 51 15.80 -16.44 -12.56
N ARG A 52 14.63 -16.79 -11.99
CA ARG A 52 13.37 -16.12 -12.35
C ARG A 52 13.40 -14.70 -11.78
N PRO A 53 12.87 -13.68 -12.48
CA PRO A 53 12.65 -12.38 -11.87
C PRO A 53 11.76 -12.59 -10.64
N SER A 54 12.34 -12.39 -9.47
CA SER A 54 11.62 -12.47 -8.20
C SER A 54 10.71 -11.26 -8.07
N ILE A 55 9.64 -11.37 -7.29
CA ILE A 55 8.83 -10.19 -6.94
C ILE A 55 9.78 -9.15 -6.35
N ASP A 56 9.66 -7.90 -6.81
CA ASP A 56 10.49 -6.79 -6.34
C ASP A 56 10.43 -6.70 -4.82
N LEU A 57 11.58 -6.80 -4.17
CA LEU A 57 11.67 -6.83 -2.71
C LEU A 57 11.21 -5.48 -2.12
N VAL A 58 11.40 -4.39 -2.86
CA VAL A 58 10.88 -3.08 -2.47
C VAL A 58 9.36 -3.10 -2.44
N LEU A 59 8.72 -3.68 -3.46
CA LEU A 59 7.28 -3.85 -3.51
C LEU A 59 6.78 -4.68 -2.32
N LEU A 60 7.44 -5.80 -2.00
CA LEU A 60 7.06 -6.64 -0.85
C LEU A 60 7.12 -5.87 0.48
N ILE A 61 8.19 -5.10 0.71
CA ILE A 61 8.34 -4.30 1.93
C ILE A 61 7.31 -3.18 1.97
N LYS A 62 7.09 -2.49 0.85
CA LYS A 62 6.04 -1.47 0.70
C LYS A 62 4.66 -2.04 1.05
N MET A 63 4.31 -3.22 0.55
CA MET A 63 3.04 -3.89 0.86
C MET A 63 2.93 -4.30 2.35
N ALA A 64 4.02 -4.78 2.95
CA ALA A 64 4.05 -5.12 4.38
C ALA A 64 3.88 -3.86 5.27
N LEU A 65 4.47 -2.73 4.88
CA LEU A 65 4.28 -1.45 5.55
C LEU A 65 2.82 -0.98 5.45
N LEU A 66 2.20 -1.11 4.28
CA LEU A 66 0.78 -0.80 4.10
C LEU A 66 -0.11 -1.68 4.99
N GLN A 67 0.17 -2.98 5.06
CA GLN A 67 -0.56 -3.87 5.97
C GLN A 67 -0.48 -3.42 7.42
N TYR A 68 0.71 -3.00 7.85
CA TYR A 68 0.93 -2.53 9.21
C TYR A 68 0.20 -1.22 9.49
N VAL A 69 0.31 -0.23 8.60
CA VAL A 69 -0.28 1.11 8.79
C VAL A 69 -1.80 1.07 8.73
N PHE A 70 -2.37 0.35 7.76
CA PHE A 70 -3.82 0.27 7.54
C PHE A 70 -4.48 -0.92 8.28
N GLY A 71 -3.69 -1.71 9.03
CA GLY A 71 -4.20 -2.86 9.79
C GLY A 71 -4.78 -3.99 8.93
N ILE A 72 -4.31 -4.14 7.68
CA ILE A 72 -4.80 -5.17 6.76
C ILE A 72 -4.07 -6.48 7.04
N LEU A 73 -4.76 -7.45 7.62
CA LEU A 73 -4.18 -8.74 8.03
C LEU A 73 -3.93 -9.73 6.88
N SER A 74 -4.47 -9.49 5.69
CA SER A 74 -4.43 -10.44 4.57
C SER A 74 -3.70 -9.86 3.37
N MET A 75 -2.63 -10.53 2.94
CA MET A 75 -1.86 -10.12 1.75
C MET A 75 -2.71 -10.09 0.49
N ARG A 76 -3.65 -11.03 0.33
CA ARG A 76 -4.57 -11.02 -0.81
C ARG A 76 -5.49 -9.81 -0.78
N ARG A 77 -5.93 -9.40 0.41
CA ARG A 77 -6.75 -8.19 0.56
C ARG A 77 -5.92 -6.95 0.26
N THR A 78 -4.69 -6.87 0.75
CA THR A 78 -3.75 -5.77 0.46
C THR A 78 -3.51 -5.61 -1.04
N ILE A 79 -3.24 -6.71 -1.76
CA ILE A 79 -3.11 -6.70 -3.23
C ILE A 79 -4.35 -6.10 -3.87
N LYS A 80 -5.54 -6.55 -3.46
CA LYS A 80 -6.80 -6.06 -4.01
C LYS A 80 -7.06 -4.58 -3.69
N GLU A 81 -6.68 -4.13 -2.51
CA GLU A 81 -6.75 -2.72 -2.10
C GLU A 81 -5.85 -1.86 -3.01
N ILE A 82 -4.60 -2.29 -3.22
CA ILE A 82 -3.63 -1.62 -4.11
C ILE A 82 -4.14 -1.60 -5.55
N GLU A 83 -4.73 -2.71 -6.03
CA GLU A 83 -5.27 -2.80 -7.39
C GLU A 83 -6.49 -1.90 -7.59
N THR A 84 -7.30 -1.66 -6.56
CA THR A 84 -8.58 -0.93 -6.69
C THR A 84 -8.48 0.55 -6.31
N ASN A 85 -7.53 0.92 -5.46
CA ASN A 85 -7.36 2.29 -4.99
C ASN A 85 -6.26 3.02 -5.81
N MET A 86 -6.63 4.17 -6.39
CA MET A 86 -5.77 4.96 -7.27
C MET A 86 -4.58 5.58 -6.56
N ALA A 87 -4.64 5.86 -5.26
CA ALA A 87 -3.51 6.42 -4.54
C ALA A 87 -2.32 5.47 -4.55
N TYR A 88 -2.52 4.20 -4.21
CA TYR A 88 -1.45 3.20 -4.23
C TYR A 88 -0.80 3.07 -5.61
N ARG A 89 -1.61 3.00 -6.69
CA ARG A 89 -1.08 2.95 -8.07
C ARG A 89 -0.26 4.17 -8.45
N THR A 90 -0.68 5.36 -8.02
CA THR A 90 0.00 6.61 -8.40
C THR A 90 1.40 6.72 -7.79
N VAL A 91 1.62 6.11 -6.62
CA VAL A 91 2.93 6.09 -5.93
C VAL A 91 3.76 4.82 -6.19
N GLY A 92 3.30 3.96 -7.11
CA GLY A 92 4.02 2.76 -7.49
C GLY A 92 4.08 1.71 -6.37
N PHE A 93 3.01 1.59 -5.59
CA PHE A 93 2.74 0.42 -4.74
C PHE A 93 2.11 -0.72 -5.54
#